data_AF-A0A966S3A1-F1
#
_entry.id   AF-A0A966S3A1-F1
#
_cell.length_a   1.000
_cell.length_b   1.000
_cell.length_c   1.000
_cell.angle_alpha   90.00
_cell.angle_beta   90.00
_cell.angle_gamma   90.00
#
_symmetry.space_group_name_H-M   'P 1'
#
loop_
_entity.id
_entity.type
_entity.pdbx_description
1 polymer ?
#
loop_
_entity_poly.entity_id
_entity_poly.type
_entity_poly.pdbx_seq_one_letter_code
_entity_poly.pdbx_strand_id
1 'polypeptide(L)'
;EALLRHLEKDLGPLALPKIPPEPAPFTVVEYFPDPDISGFHDPRQHAVSLAFVVPVSGDCQPTQAALDLAWYTPEQAVSEAVRRDMTSGHDRLIRLALASVGVLP
;
A
#
# COMPACT_ATOMS: atom_id res chain seq x y z
N GLU A 1 -2.16 15.05 6.51
CA GLU A 1 -1.74 15.67 5.23
C GLU A 1 -0.95 14.76 4.31
N ALA A 2 0.09 14.06 4.78
CA ALA A 2 0.92 13.21 3.92
C ALA A 2 0.12 12.16 3.13
N LEU A 3 -0.84 11.48 3.76
CA LEU A 3 -1.73 10.51 3.08
C LEU A 3 -2.46 11.16 1.90
N LEU A 4 -3.14 12.29 2.13
CA LEU A 4 -3.88 13.00 1.09
C LEU A 4 -2.95 13.38 -0.07
N ARG A 5 -1.79 13.97 0.23
CA ARG A 5 -0.80 14.38 -0.78
C ARG A 5 -0.31 13.19 -1.61
N HIS A 6 -0.03 12.05 -0.99
CA HIS A 6 0.44 10.85 -1.71
C HIS A 6 -0.68 10.21 -2.54
N LEU A 7 -1.90 10.13 -2.01
CA LEU A 7 -3.05 9.59 -2.74
C LEU A 7 -3.41 10.45 -3.94
N GLU A 8 -3.46 11.77 -3.80
CA GLU A 8 -3.71 12.68 -4.94
C GLU A 8 -2.58 12.60 -5.98
N LYS A 9 -1.34 12.50 -5.51
CA LYS A 9 -0.16 12.36 -6.37
C LYS A 9 -0.21 11.09 -7.22
N ASP A 10 -0.66 9.96 -6.66
CA ASP A 10 -0.58 8.64 -7.28
C ASP A 10 -1.90 8.16 -7.93
N LEU A 11 -3.05 8.68 -7.48
CA LEU A 11 -4.39 8.28 -7.94
C LEU A 11 -5.15 9.40 -8.66
N GLY A 12 -4.61 10.62 -8.64
CA GLY A 12 -5.24 11.82 -9.21
C GLY A 12 -6.17 12.57 -8.24
N PRO A 13 -6.56 13.80 -8.59
CA PRO A 13 -7.32 14.70 -7.72
C PRO A 13 -8.78 14.28 -7.50
N LEU A 14 -9.30 13.38 -8.35
CA LEU A 14 -10.68 12.92 -8.29
C LEU A 14 -10.84 11.58 -7.57
N ALA A 15 -9.79 11.05 -6.91
CA ALA A 15 -9.85 9.78 -6.19
C ALA A 15 -10.80 9.81 -4.97
N LEU A 16 -11.07 10.99 -4.40
CA LEU A 16 -11.92 11.20 -3.22
C LEU A 16 -11.56 10.25 -2.05
N PRO A 17 -10.32 10.31 -1.50
CA PRO A 17 -9.90 9.43 -0.43
C PRO A 17 -10.57 9.76 0.90
N LYS A 18 -11.01 8.72 1.61
CA LYS A 18 -11.57 8.81 2.97
C LYS A 18 -10.47 8.58 4.00
N ILE A 19 -9.75 9.66 4.33
CA ILE A 19 -8.64 9.59 5.29
C ILE A 19 -9.15 9.12 6.66
N PRO A 20 -8.54 8.09 7.27
CA PRO A 20 -8.90 7.66 8.62
C PRO A 20 -8.78 8.84 9.62
N PRO A 21 -9.79 9.06 10.48
CA PRO A 21 -9.73 10.11 11.49
C PRO A 21 -8.78 9.76 12.63
N GLU A 22 -8.59 8.46 12.88
CA GLU A 22 -7.66 7.93 13.87
C GLU A 22 -6.24 7.90 13.28
N PRO A 23 -5.24 8.51 13.96
CA PRO A 23 -3.85 8.48 13.51
C PRO A 23 -3.18 7.11 13.65
N ALA A 24 -3.71 6.19 14.45
CA ALA A 24 -3.16 4.85 14.57
C ALA A 24 -3.19 4.07 13.23
N PRO A 25 -2.03 3.64 12.70
CA PRO A 25 -1.99 2.79 11.51
C PRO A 25 -2.42 1.36 11.85
N PHE A 26 -2.77 0.56 10.83
CA PHE A 26 -3.02 -0.87 11.06
C PHE A 26 -1.72 -1.64 11.35
N THR A 27 -0.58 -1.13 10.87
CA THR A 27 0.75 -1.62 11.23
C THR A 27 1.81 -0.55 10.97
N VAL A 28 2.95 -0.69 11.63
CA VAL A 28 4.19 -0.01 11.27
C VAL A 28 5.07 -1.00 10.49
N VAL A 29 5.71 -0.52 9.41
CA VAL A 29 6.65 -1.30 8.61
C VAL A 29 8.01 -0.60 8.62
N GLU A 30 9.05 -1.34 8.99
CA GLU A 30 10.42 -0.86 8.97
C GLU A 30 11.17 -1.47 7.77
N TYR A 31 11.43 -0.64 6.77
CA TYR A 31 12.20 -0.99 5.58
C TYR A 31 13.68 -0.73 5.85
N PHE A 32 14.48 -1.78 5.92
CA PHE A 32 15.92 -1.67 6.14
C PHE A 32 16.70 -1.68 4.82
N PRO A 33 17.90 -1.05 4.76
CA PRO A 33 18.83 -1.24 3.65
C PRO A 33 19.43 -2.63 3.55
N ASP A 34 19.47 -3.34 4.68
CA ASP A 34 19.86 -4.75 4.73
C ASP A 34 18.60 -5.62 4.55
N PRO A 35 18.52 -6.44 3.48
CA PRO A 35 17.34 -7.23 3.18
C PRO A 35 17.05 -8.34 4.21
N ASP A 36 18.03 -8.73 5.03
CA ASP A 36 17.91 -9.87 5.94
C ASP A 36 17.31 -9.52 7.31
N ILE A 37 17.04 -8.23 7.59
CA ILE A 37 16.60 -7.76 8.92
C ILE A 37 15.10 -7.98 9.17
N SER A 38 14.22 -7.47 8.30
CA SER A 38 12.76 -7.42 8.57
C SER A 38 11.90 -8.12 7.52
N GLY A 39 12.49 -8.48 6.37
CA GLY A 39 11.77 -8.89 5.17
C GLY A 39 11.11 -7.72 4.41
N PHE A 40 11.29 -6.49 4.87
CA PHE A 40 10.94 -5.26 4.16
C PHE A 40 12.22 -4.49 3.85
N HIS A 41 12.45 -4.19 2.57
CA HIS A 41 13.73 -3.72 2.09
C HIS A 41 13.60 -2.45 1.24
N ASP A 42 14.36 -1.42 1.61
CA ASP A 42 14.59 -0.23 0.79
C ASP A 42 16.12 0.01 0.72
N PRO A 43 16.77 -0.23 -0.42
CA PRO A 43 18.23 -0.12 -0.54
C PRO A 43 18.75 1.32 -0.40
N ARG A 44 17.86 2.31 -0.39
CA ARG A 44 18.23 3.74 -0.35
C ARG A 44 18.38 4.26 1.08
N GLN A 45 17.60 3.72 2.02
CA GLN A 45 17.49 4.28 3.38
C GLN A 45 16.79 3.33 4.34
N HIS A 46 17.01 3.52 5.65
CA HIS A 46 16.12 2.98 6.66
C HIS A 46 14.85 3.85 6.75
N ALA A 47 13.68 3.28 6.45
CA ALA A 47 12.40 3.99 6.44
C ALA A 47 11.37 3.31 7.35
N VAL A 48 10.79 4.08 8.27
CA VAL A 48 9.68 3.66 9.12
C VAL A 48 8.38 4.18 8.52
N SER A 49 7.51 3.28 8.06
CA SER A 49 6.26 3.60 7.37
C SER A 49 5.06 3.26 8.23
N LEU A 50 4.16 4.23 8.40
CA LEU A 50 2.85 4.03 9.01
C LEU A 50 1.87 3.61 7.90
N ALA A 51 1.36 2.37 7.95
CA ALA A 51 0.50 1.84 6.91
C ALA A 51 -0.98 1.96 7.25
N PHE A 52 -1.77 2.43 6.27
CA PHE A 52 -3.21 2.68 6.43
C PHE A 52 -3.98 2.02 5.29
N VAL A 53 -5.20 1.55 5.59
CA VAL A 53 -6.19 1.22 4.56
C VAL A 53 -7.03 2.46 4.33
N VAL A 54 -7.03 2.98 3.11
CA VAL A 54 -7.77 4.20 2.75
C VAL A 54 -8.78 3.88 1.67
N PRO A 55 -10.09 3.87 1.98
CA PRO A 55 -11.12 3.75 0.97
C PRO A 55 -11.11 4.97 0.05
N VAL A 56 -11.24 4.73 -1.25
CA VAL A 56 -11.43 5.77 -2.27
C VAL A 56 -12.79 5.56 -2.92
N SER A 57 -13.49 6.66 -3.22
CA SER A 57 -14.86 6.60 -3.76
C SER A 57 -15.04 7.35 -5.07
N GLY A 58 -13.98 7.97 -5.58
CA GLY A 58 -13.98 8.66 -6.86
C GLY A 58 -13.13 7.94 -7.90
N ASP A 59 -12.99 8.59 -9.05
CA ASP A 59 -12.28 8.03 -10.19
C ASP A 59 -10.77 8.12 -9.97
N CYS A 60 -10.12 6.96 -9.93
CA CYS A 60 -8.66 6.84 -9.82
C CYS A 60 -8.06 6.67 -11.20
N GLN A 61 -6.97 7.39 -11.47
CA GLN A 61 -6.21 7.26 -12.71
C GLN A 61 -4.73 7.10 -12.37
N PRO A 62 -3.99 6.23 -13.08
CA PRO A 62 -2.55 6.15 -12.87
C PRO A 62 -1.91 7.47 -13.26
N THR A 63 -1.03 7.96 -12.40
CA THR A 63 -0.30 9.21 -12.61
C THR A 63 1.21 8.97 -12.54
N GLN A 64 1.98 10.01 -12.86
CA GLN A 64 3.44 10.00 -12.76
C GLN A 64 4.11 8.90 -13.60
N ALA A 65 4.81 7.97 -12.94
CA ALA A 65 5.49 6.85 -13.56
C ALA A 65 4.65 5.56 -13.53
N ALA A 66 3.43 5.58 -12.96
CA ALA A 66 2.54 4.44 -13.01
C ALA A 66 2.05 4.25 -14.45
N LEU A 67 2.27 3.06 -15.00
CA LEU A 67 1.83 2.72 -16.35
C LEU A 67 0.34 2.36 -16.39
N ASP A 68 -0.18 1.80 -15.31
CA ASP A 68 -1.55 1.33 -15.19
C ASP A 68 -2.01 1.31 -13.73
N LEU A 69 -3.33 1.26 -13.52
CA LEU A 69 -3.98 1.07 -12.23
C LEU A 69 -5.08 0.01 -12.38
N ALA A 70 -4.98 -1.05 -11.56
CA ALA A 70 -5.92 -2.16 -11.61
C ALA A 70 -6.59 -2.39 -10.24
N TRP A 71 -7.86 -2.76 -10.29
CA TRP A 71 -8.65 -3.15 -9.12
C TRP A 71 -8.70 -4.67 -9.01
N TYR A 72 -8.41 -5.18 -7.82
CA TYR A 72 -8.39 -6.62 -7.52
C TYR A 72 -9.35 -6.93 -6.37
N THR A 73 -10.00 -8.10 -6.42
CA THR A 73 -10.61 -8.68 -5.22
C THR A 73 -9.52 -9.12 -4.24
N PRO A 74 -9.84 -9.35 -2.95
CA PRO A 74 -8.88 -9.88 -1.99
C PRO A 74 -8.15 -11.15 -2.46
N GLU A 75 -8.88 -12.09 -3.07
CA GLU A 75 -8.34 -13.36 -3.59
C GLU A 75 -7.36 -13.13 -4.74
N GLN A 76 -7.69 -12.19 -5.64
CA GLN A 76 -6.81 -11.83 -6.75
C GLN A 76 -5.55 -11.12 -6.24
N ALA A 77 -5.70 -10.21 -5.27
CA ALA A 77 -4.59 -9.43 -4.72
C ALA A 77 -3.54 -10.29 -4.00
N VAL A 78 -3.94 -11.43 -3.43
CA VAL A 78 -3.02 -12.40 -2.80
C VAL A 78 -2.64 -13.57 -3.71
N SER A 79 -3.08 -13.56 -4.97
CA SER A 79 -2.71 -14.58 -5.94
C SER A 79 -1.20 -14.60 -6.17
N GLU A 80 -0.66 -15.78 -6.50
CA GLU A 80 0.78 -15.93 -6.74
C GLU A 80 1.28 -15.01 -7.87
N ALA A 81 0.50 -14.85 -8.94
CA ALA A 81 0.84 -13.97 -10.04
C ALA A 81 1.04 -12.52 -9.57
N VAL A 82 0.06 -11.95 -8.87
CA VAL A 82 0.13 -10.57 -8.36
C VAL A 82 1.25 -10.41 -7.32
N ARG A 83 1.43 -11.39 -6.44
CA ARG A 83 2.47 -11.32 -5.40
C ARG A 83 3.89 -11.35 -5.96
N ARG A 84 4.13 -12.05 -7.07
CA ARG A 84 5.45 -12.11 -7.71
C ARG A 84 5.89 -10.77 -8.31
N ASP A 85 4.93 -9.92 -8.68
CA ASP A 85 5.20 -8.58 -9.21
C ASP A 85 5.45 -7.54 -8.11
N MET A 86 5.14 -7.87 -6.85
CA MET A 86 5.38 -7.01 -5.71
C MET A 86 6.83 -7.09 -5.25
N THR A 87 7.40 -5.93 -4.90
CA THR A 87 8.77 -5.79 -4.43
C THR A 87 8.80 -5.34 -2.97
N SER A 88 10.00 -5.30 -2.36
CA SER A 88 10.23 -4.71 -1.04
C SER A 88 9.39 -5.29 0.11
N GLY A 89 8.86 -6.51 -0.03
CA GLY A 89 7.98 -7.15 0.95
C GLY A 89 6.53 -6.65 0.91
N HIS A 90 6.13 -5.88 -0.12
CA HIS A 90 4.76 -5.38 -0.24
C HIS A 90 3.69 -6.48 -0.35
N ASP A 91 4.07 -7.67 -0.81
CA ASP A 91 3.17 -8.84 -0.81
C ASP A 91 2.74 -9.24 0.61
N ARG A 92 3.64 -9.09 1.59
CA ARG A 92 3.32 -9.28 3.00
C ARG A 92 2.51 -8.12 3.55
N LEU A 93 2.81 -6.89 3.13
CA LEU A 93 2.07 -5.70 3.55
C LEU A 93 0.60 -5.75 3.12
N ILE A 94 0.31 -6.15 1.88
CA ILE A 94 -1.09 -6.26 1.42
C ILE A 94 -1.86 -7.33 2.19
N ARG A 95 -1.22 -8.46 2.54
CA ARG A 95 -1.84 -9.49 3.40
C ARG A 95 -2.14 -8.97 4.81
N LEU A 96 -1.24 -8.19 5.40
CA LEU A 96 -1.48 -7.53 6.68
C LEU A 96 -2.65 -6.53 6.58
N ALA A 97 -2.72 -5.76 5.49
CA ALA A 97 -3.82 -4.82 5.24
C ALA A 97 -5.16 -5.55 5.16
N LEU A 98 -5.25 -6.62 4.36
CA LEU A 98 -6.47 -7.43 4.22
C LEU A 98 -6.87 -8.10 5.54
N ALA A 99 -5.90 -8.59 6.31
CA ALA A 99 -6.16 -9.16 7.64
C ALA A 99 -6.72 -8.09 8.60
N SER A 100 -6.18 -6.86 8.56
CA SER A 100 -6.61 -5.77 9.44
C SER A 100 -8.08 -5.36 9.24
N VAL A 101 -8.61 -5.57 8.04
CA VAL A 101 -10.02 -5.30 7.71
C VAL A 101 -10.88 -6.56 7.63
N GLY A 102 -10.34 -7.73 8.03
CA GLY A 102 -11.09 -8.98 8.15
C GLY A 102 -11.45 -9.67 6.83
N VAL A 103 -10.69 -9.43 5.76
CA VAL A 103 -10.99 -9.98 4.41
C VAL A 103 -9.80 -10.74 3.80
N LEU A 104 -8.81 -11.13 4.60
CA LEU A 104 -7.72 -11.99 4.12
C LEU A 104 -8.31 -13.39 3.79
N PRO A 105 -8.18 -13.87 2.54
CA PRO A 105 -8.69 -15.19 2.13
C PRO A 105 -7.94 -16.37 2.74
#